data_AF-A0A328F7B9-F1
#
_entry.id   AF-A0A328F7B9-F1
#
_cell.length_a   1.000
_cell.length_b   1.000
_cell.length_c   1.000
_cell.angle_alpha   90.00
_cell.angle_beta   90.00
_cell.angle_gamma   90.00
#
_symmetry.space_group_name_H-M   'P 1'
#
loop_
_entity.id
_entity.type
_entity.pdbx_description
1 polymer ?
#
loop_
_entity_poly.entity_id
_entity_poly.type
_entity_poly.pdbx_seq_one_letter_code
_entity_poly.pdbx_strand_id
1 'polypeptide(L)'
;MKTLCSHTPLPDKSATGPTVGDIFREYGPAFRSSNRLHPRQHKVMYDIEHCRRGEFGTHWEICDTCGHLKKGYNSCRNRHCPGCK
;
A
#
# COMPACT_ATOMS: atom_id res chain seq x y z
N MET A 1 -9.55 9.85 22.29
CA MET A 1 -8.15 10.33 22.18
C MET A 1 -7.26 9.10 22.41
N LYS A 2 -6.15 8.91 21.68
CA LYS A 2 -5.54 7.57 21.49
C LYS A 2 -4.09 7.49 21.98
N THR A 3 -3.94 7.18 23.26
CA THR A 3 -2.77 6.48 23.81
C THR A 3 -2.54 5.16 23.07
N LEU A 4 -1.28 4.89 22.65
CA LEU A 4 -0.87 3.59 22.09
C LEU A 4 0.53 3.16 22.53
N CYS A 5 0.58 2.41 23.63
CA CYS A 5 1.67 1.45 23.90
C CYS A 5 1.13 0.02 23.62
N SER A 6 1.93 -1.00 23.33
CA SER A 6 3.41 -1.06 23.30
C SER A 6 3.92 -1.47 21.91
N HIS A 7 5.23 -1.32 21.67
CA HIS A 7 5.80 -1.35 20.32
C HIS A 7 6.72 -2.56 20.09
N THR A 8 6.19 -3.57 19.40
CA THR A 8 6.98 -4.57 18.67
C THR A 8 6.43 -4.61 17.24
N PRO A 9 7.25 -4.39 16.19
CA PRO A 9 6.84 -4.72 14.84
C PRO A 9 6.66 -6.23 14.75
N LEU A 10 5.44 -6.70 14.50
CA LEU A 10 5.23 -8.06 14.02
C LEU A 10 5.98 -8.24 12.69
N PRO A 11 6.52 -9.43 12.38
CA PRO A 11 7.21 -9.66 11.11
C PRO A 11 6.26 -9.35 9.95
N ASP A 12 6.69 -8.50 9.02
CA ASP A 12 5.88 -8.20 7.84
C ASP A 12 5.86 -9.43 6.92
N LYS A 13 4.64 -9.94 6.73
CA LYS A 13 4.21 -10.97 5.78
C LYS A 13 4.68 -12.41 6.05
N SER A 14 3.74 -13.20 6.60
CA SER A 14 3.17 -14.28 5.79
C SER A 14 1.65 -14.37 5.98
N ALA A 15 0.91 -13.84 5.01
CA ALA A 15 -0.54 -14.02 4.89
C ALA A 15 -0.86 -14.34 3.43
N THR A 16 -0.78 -15.64 3.13
CA THR A 16 -1.42 -16.33 1.99
C THR A 16 -1.29 -15.66 0.60
N GLY A 17 -0.18 -15.96 -0.09
CA GLY A 17 -0.01 -15.72 -1.53
C GLY A 17 0.40 -14.28 -1.93
N PRO A 18 0.60 -14.03 -3.24
CA PRO A 18 0.88 -12.70 -3.75
C PRO A 18 -0.38 -11.84 -3.76
N THR A 19 -0.26 -10.59 -3.32
CA THR A 19 -1.33 -9.59 -3.49
C THR A 19 -1.39 -9.14 -4.95
N VAL A 20 -2.52 -8.55 -5.39
CA VAL A 20 -2.60 -7.94 -6.73
C VAL A 20 -1.53 -6.85 -6.94
N GLY A 21 -1.13 -6.15 -5.87
CA GLY A 21 -0.01 -5.21 -5.92
C GLY A 21 1.35 -5.90 -6.15
N ASP A 22 1.58 -7.08 -5.58
CA ASP A 22 2.80 -7.87 -5.86
C ASP A 22 2.82 -8.28 -7.35
N ILE A 23 1.71 -8.83 -7.85
CA ILE A 23 1.55 -9.25 -9.25
C ILE A 23 1.80 -8.07 -10.22
N PHE A 24 1.28 -6.87 -9.93
CA PHE A 24 1.53 -5.70 -10.78
C PHE A 24 2.97 -5.19 -10.72
N ARG A 25 3.68 -5.31 -9.59
CA ARG A 25 5.11 -4.97 -9.52
C ARG A 25 5.96 -5.93 -10.34
N GLU A 26 5.66 -7.22 -10.28
CA GLU A 26 6.43 -8.27 -10.93
C GLU A 26 6.14 -8.38 -12.43
N TYR A 27 4.86 -8.41 -12.83
CA TYR A 27 4.44 -8.67 -14.22
C TYR A 27 3.89 -7.43 -14.94
N GLY A 28 3.56 -6.36 -14.21
CA GLY A 28 2.95 -5.14 -14.78
C GLY A 28 3.78 -4.45 -15.86
N PRO A 29 5.12 -4.31 -15.77
CA PRO A 29 5.93 -3.72 -16.84
C PRO A 29 5.77 -4.45 -18.18
N ALA A 30 5.93 -5.78 -18.18
CA ALA A 30 5.79 -6.62 -19.38
C ALA A 30 4.34 -6.63 -19.90
N PHE A 31 3.35 -6.61 -19.00
CA PHE A 31 1.95 -6.50 -19.41
C PHE A 31 1.65 -5.17 -20.11
N ARG A 32 2.20 -4.04 -19.60
CA ARG A 32 2.03 -2.71 -20.19
C ARG A 32 2.74 -2.53 -21.53
N SER A 33 3.91 -3.16 -21.74
CA SER A 33 4.60 -3.11 -23.03
C SER A 33 3.90 -3.92 -24.12
N SER A 34 3.27 -5.03 -23.73
CA SER A 34 2.66 -5.98 -24.68
C SER A 34 1.19 -5.72 -24.98
N ASN A 35 0.53 -4.78 -24.28
CA ASN A 35 -0.91 -4.53 -24.42
C ASN A 35 -1.23 -3.04 -24.57
N ARG A 36 -2.20 -2.71 -25.46
CA ARG A 36 -2.76 -1.36 -25.57
C ARG A 36 -3.79 -1.14 -24.47
N LEU A 37 -3.39 -0.46 -23.39
CA LEU A 37 -4.26 -0.18 -22.24
C LEU A 37 -4.85 1.23 -22.32
N HIS A 38 -6.10 1.38 -21.88
CA HIS A 38 -6.75 2.67 -21.71
C HIS A 38 -6.09 3.44 -20.54
N PRO A 39 -5.96 4.78 -20.56
CA PRO A 39 -5.35 5.56 -19.47
C PRO A 39 -5.92 5.25 -18.07
N ARG A 40 -7.23 4.99 -17.97
CA ARG A 40 -7.88 4.52 -16.72
C ARG A 40 -7.32 3.18 -16.21
N GLN A 41 -6.98 2.23 -17.07
CA GLN A 41 -6.35 0.96 -16.68
C GLN A 41 -4.92 1.19 -16.19
N HIS A 42 -4.12 2.01 -16.88
CA HIS A 42 -2.79 2.43 -16.38
C HIS A 42 -2.88 3.04 -14.98
N LYS A 43 -3.86 3.94 -14.74
CA LYS A 43 -4.07 4.52 -13.41
C LYS A 43 -4.44 3.47 -12.35
N VAL A 44 -5.38 2.56 -12.64
CA VAL A 44 -5.77 1.50 -11.70
C VAL A 44 -4.58 0.59 -11.37
N MET A 45 -3.77 0.21 -12.36
CA MET A 45 -2.56 -0.58 -12.12
C MET A 45 -1.57 0.19 -11.23
N TYR A 46 -1.26 1.44 -11.55
CA TYR A 46 -0.37 2.29 -10.76
C TYR A 46 -0.87 2.47 -9.32
N ASP A 47 -2.16 2.75 -9.14
CA ASP A 47 -2.79 2.92 -7.82
C ASP A 47 -2.62 1.66 -6.95
N ILE A 48 -2.82 0.47 -7.52
CA ILE A 48 -2.72 -0.81 -6.81
C ILE A 48 -1.27 -1.23 -6.56
N GLU A 49 -0.38 -0.99 -7.51
CA GLU A 49 1.07 -1.28 -7.45
C GLU A 49 1.78 -0.51 -6.33
N HIS A 50 1.36 0.73 -6.07
CA HIS A 50 1.98 1.65 -5.10
C HIS A 50 1.14 1.85 -3.82
N CYS A 51 0.00 1.17 -3.69
CA CYS A 51 -0.86 1.30 -2.52
C CYS A 51 -0.11 0.87 -1.24
N ARG A 52 -0.10 1.73 -0.21
CA ARG A 52 0.62 1.53 1.06
C ARG A 52 2.15 1.39 0.93
N ARG A 53 2.79 1.94 -0.12
CA ARG A 53 4.26 1.89 -0.29
C ARG A 53 4.99 3.23 -0.11
N GLY A 54 4.32 4.37 -0.30
CA GLY A 54 4.81 5.71 0.06
C GLY A 54 4.51 6.81 -0.95
N GLU A 55 4.16 6.45 -2.17
CA GLU A 55 3.87 7.32 -3.31
C GLU A 55 2.60 8.16 -3.09
N PHE A 56 1.68 7.67 -2.25
CA PHE A 56 0.49 8.40 -1.79
C PHE A 56 0.73 9.21 -0.50
N GLY A 57 2.00 9.37 -0.12
CA GLY A 57 2.44 9.98 1.12
C GLY A 57 2.39 9.04 2.32
N THR A 58 2.81 9.60 3.46
CA THR A 58 2.87 8.92 4.75
C THR A 58 2.15 9.74 5.81
N HIS A 59 1.63 9.07 6.83
CA HIS A 59 1.21 9.69 8.08
C HIS A 59 2.06 9.14 9.22
N TRP A 60 2.11 9.88 10.32
CA TRP A 60 2.74 9.46 11.56
C TRP A 60 1.66 9.34 12.62
N GLU A 61 1.55 8.17 13.23
CA GLU A 61 0.80 7.98 14.47
C GLU A 61 1.77 8.25 15.63
N ILE A 62 1.44 9.21 16.49
CA ILE A 62 2.23 9.54 17.69
C ILE A 62 1.50 8.95 18.89
N CYS A 63 2.20 8.25 19.77
CA CYS A 63 1.62 7.81 21.04
C CYS A 63 1.55 8.99 22.03
N ASP A 64 0.33 9.36 22.41
CA ASP A 64 0.02 10.41 23.43
C ASP A 64 0.61 10.12 24.84
N THR A 65 1.27 8.98 25.05
CA THR A 65 1.73 8.52 26.38
C THR A 65 3.21 8.16 26.46
N CYS A 66 3.87 7.80 25.35
CA CYS A 66 5.31 7.53 25.31
C CYS A 66 6.05 8.27 24.18
N GLY A 67 5.35 9.02 23.33
CA GLY A 67 5.94 9.77 22.22
C GLY A 67 6.42 8.91 21.03
N HIS A 68 6.23 7.59 21.06
CA HIS A 68 6.64 6.71 19.95
C HIS A 68 5.98 7.12 18.62
N LEU A 69 6.79 7.15 17.57
CA LEU A 69 6.40 7.51 16.21
C LEU A 69 6.25 6.25 15.35
N LYS A 70 5.02 5.91 14.98
CA LYS A 70 4.75 4.83 14.03
C LYS A 70 4.46 5.41 12.64
N LYS A 71 5.27 5.04 11.65
CA LYS A 71 5.07 5.43 10.25
C LYS A 71 3.97 4.58 9.61
N GLY A 72 2.93 5.23 9.10
CA GLY A 72 1.91 4.61 8.26
C GLY A 72 2.04 5.08 6.81
N TYR A 73 1.91 4.17 5.85
CA TYR A 73 1.79 4.52 4.44
C TYR A 73 0.32 4.76 4.07
N ASN A 74 0.06 5.78 3.25
CA ASN A 74 -1.29 6.11 2.82
C ASN A 74 -1.82 5.12 1.78
N SER A 75 -3.14 4.95 1.74
CA SER A 75 -3.83 4.20 0.69
C SER A 75 -3.88 5.01 -0.62
N CYS A 76 -3.97 4.31 -1.76
CA CYS A 76 -4.15 4.96 -3.06
C CYS A 76 -5.53 5.61 -3.27
N ARG A 77 -6.47 5.38 -2.33
CA ARG A 77 -7.87 5.85 -2.34
C ARG A 77 -8.70 5.37 -3.56
N ASN A 78 -8.19 4.43 -4.34
CA ASN A 78 -8.93 3.83 -5.46
C ASN A 78 -9.92 2.77 -4.95
N ARG A 79 -11.21 2.95 -5.23
CA ARG A 79 -12.31 2.07 -4.81
C ARG A 79 -12.21 0.63 -5.35
N HIS A 80 -11.40 0.41 -6.39
CA HIS A 80 -11.15 -0.91 -6.98
C HIS A 80 -9.91 -1.61 -6.40
N CYS A 81 -9.09 -0.93 -5.59
CA CYS A 81 -7.90 -1.53 -4.97
C CYS A 81 -8.30 -2.49 -3.84
N PRO A 82 -7.96 -3.81 -3.91
CA PRO A 82 -8.27 -4.74 -2.83
C PRO A 82 -7.58 -4.37 -1.50
N GLY A 83 -6.36 -3.83 -1.55
CA GLY A 83 -5.64 -3.32 -0.37
C GLY A 83 -6.10 -1.95 0.16
N CYS A 84 -7.22 -1.42 -0.36
CA CYS A 84 -7.94 -0.27 0.20
C CYS A 84 -9.29 -0.63 0.81
N LYS A 85 -9.73 -1.89 0.68
CA LYS A 85 -10.94 -2.41 1.32
C LYS A 85 -10.62 -2.97 2.71
#